data_AF-A0A929E6A2-F1
#
_entry.id   AF-A0A929E6A2-F1
#
_cell.length_a   1.000
_cell.length_b   1.000
_cell.length_c   1.000
_cell.angle_alpha   90.00
_cell.angle_beta   90.00
_cell.angle_gamma   90.00
#
_symmetry.space_group_name_H-M   'P 1'
#
loop_
_entity.id
_entity.type
_entity.pdbx_description
1 polymer ?
#
loop_
_entity_poly.entity_id
_entity_poly.type
_entity_poly.pdbx_seq_one_letter_code
_entity_poly.pdbx_strand_id
1 'polypeptide(L)' 'MVCPGFAVACLKTIDEDGLEVRATYQNNGGGQVEFIPALNDSPIHILALVNVKLSTRMWVG' A
#
# COMPACT_ATOMS: atom_id res chain seq x y z
N MET A 1 3.26 -8.93 5.01
CA MET A 1 2.16 -8.73 4.04
C MET A 1 2.35 -7.40 3.34
N VAL A 2 2.12 -7.35 2.03
CA VAL A 2 2.24 -6.15 1.18
C VAL A 2 0.98 -6.07 0.33
N CYS A 3 0.37 -4.89 0.23
CA CYS A 3 -0.82 -4.65 -0.59
C CYS A 3 -0.46 -3.74 -1.79
N PRO A 4 0.22 -4.27 -2.82
CA PRO A 4 0.79 -3.46 -3.90
C PRO A 4 -0.26 -2.76 -4.78
N GLY A 5 -1.54 -3.12 -4.64
CA GLY A 5 -2.66 -2.50 -5.36
C GLY A 5 -3.09 -1.14 -4.82
N PHE A 6 -2.59 -0.71 -3.66
CA PHE A 6 -2.98 0.55 -3.03
C PHE A 6 -1.77 1.38 -2.60
N ALA A 7 -1.69 2.62 -3.08
CA ALA A 7 -0.65 3.56 -2.65
C ALA A 7 -0.92 4.13 -1.24
N VAL A 8 -2.15 4.00 -0.75
CA VAL A 8 -2.61 4.52 0.55
C VAL A 8 -3.36 3.44 1.31
N ALA A 9 -3.33 3.50 2.64
CA ALA A 9 -4.13 2.61 3.48
C ALA A 9 -5.63 2.91 3.27
N CYS A 10 -6.40 1.87 2.97
CA CYS A 10 -7.85 1.95 2.78
C CYS A 10 -8.56 0.91 3.65
N LEU A 11 -9.90 0.88 3.61
CA LEU A 11 -10.70 -0.08 4.39
C LEU A 11 -10.21 -1.53 4.18
N LYS A 12 -9.90 -1.90 2.93
CA LYS A 12 -9.39 -3.26 2.64
C LYS A 12 -8.04 -3.54 3.30
N THR A 13 -7.13 -2.57 3.29
CA THR A 13 -5.80 -2.74 3.91
C THR A 13 -5.89 -2.84 5.44
N ILE A 14 -6.84 -2.12 6.04
CA ILE A 14 -6.98 -2.06 7.50
C ILE A 14 -7.78 -3.25 8.03
N ASP A 15 -8.91 -3.57 7.41
CA ASP A 15 -9.88 -4.53 7.91
C ASP A 15 -9.65 -5.92 7.31
N GLU A 16 -9.83 -6.04 5.99
CA GLU A 16 -9.68 -7.32 5.27
C GLU A 16 -8.25 -7.89 5.44
N ASP A 17 -7.24 -7.13 5.02
CA ASP A 17 -5.85 -7.60 5.05
C ASP A 17 -5.24 -7.50 6.46
N GLY A 18 -5.56 -6.43 7.20
CA GLY A 18 -4.96 -6.12 8.51
C GLY A 18 -5.49 -6.97 9.67
N LEU A 19 -6.77 -7.35 9.62
CA LEU A 19 -7.44 -8.13 10.66
C LEU A 19 -7.82 -9.53 10.18
N GLU A 20 -8.59 -9.65 9.10
CA GLU A 20 -9.17 -10.94 8.68
C GLU A 20 -8.12 -11.92 8.15
N VAL A 21 -7.27 -11.48 7.23
CA VAL A 21 -6.19 -12.31 6.66
C VAL A 21 -5.17 -12.68 7.73
N ARG A 22 -4.81 -11.72 8.60
CA ARG A 22 -3.92 -11.97 9.74
C ARG A 22 -4.49 -13.03 10.68
N ALA A 23 -5.75 -12.90 11.09
CA ALA A 23 -6.42 -13.86 11.95
C ALA A 23 -6.48 -15.25 11.30
N THR A 24 -6.82 -15.30 10.01
CA THR A 24 -6.86 -16.56 9.24
C THR A 24 -5.49 -17.24 9.20
N TYR A 25 -4.42 -16.49 8.95
CA TYR A 25 -3.06 -17.03 8.93
C TYR A 25 -2.67 -17.62 10.30
N GLN A 26 -2.94 -16.89 11.39
CA GLN A 26 -2.63 -17.34 12.74
C GLN A 26 -3.46 -18.56 13.16
N ASN A 27 -4.76 -18.57 12.85
CA ASN A 27 -5.65 -19.69 13.16
C ASN A 27 -5.25 -20.98 12.44
N ASN A 28 -4.63 -20.87 11.26
CA ASN A 28 -4.11 -22.00 10.49
C ASN A 28 -2.70 -22.43 10.93
N GLY A 29 -2.22 -21.99 12.11
CA GLY A 29 -0.90 -22.35 12.66
C GLY A 29 0.26 -21.51 12.12
N GLY A 30 -0.04 -20.42 11.41
CA GLY A 30 0.95 -19.45 10.97
C GLY A 30 1.55 -18.63 12.13
N GLY A 31 2.74 -18.09 11.90
CA GLY A 31 3.47 -17.27 12.88
C GLY A 31 3.01 -15.81 12.92
N GLN A 32 3.96 -14.90 13.10
CA GLN A 32 3.67 -13.47 13.07
C GLN A 32 3.47 -12.95 11.64
N VAL A 33 2.51 -12.04 11.49
CA VAL A 33 2.30 -11.26 10.27
C VAL A 33 2.67 -9.82 10.56
N GLU A 34 3.63 -9.31 9.81
CA GLU A 34 3.97 -7.90 9.81
C GLU A 34 3.49 -7.22 8.53
N PHE A 35 3.06 -5.98 8.66
CA PHE A 35 2.65 -5.14 7.55
C PHE A 35 3.75 -4.17 7.16
N ILE A 36 3.99 -4.07 5.85
CA ILE A 36 4.72 -2.94 5.31
C ILE A 36 3.72 -1.78 5.14
N PRO A 37 3.94 -0.61 5.77
CA PRO A 37 3.03 0.52 5.65
C PRO A 37 2.86 0.96 4.19
N ALA A 38 1.64 1.35 3.83
CA ALA A 38 1.40 2.04 2.56
C ALA A 38 2.14 3.38 2.51
N LEU A 39 2.39 3.87 1.30
CA LEU A 39 3.14 5.10 1.07
C LEU A 39 2.43 6.35 1.60
N ASN A 40 1.09 6.35 1.67
CA ASN A 40 0.25 7.38 2.28
C ASN A 40 0.66 8.80 1.82
N ASP A 41 0.85 9.72 2.75
CA ASP A 41 1.28 11.11 2.52
C ASP A 41 2.80 11.29 2.64
N SER A 42 3.58 10.20 2.56
CA SER A 42 5.04 10.29 2.68
C SER A 42 5.63 11.22 1.61
N PRO A 43 6.69 11.97 1.93
CA PRO A 43 7.33 12.89 0.97
C PRO A 43 7.77 12.19 -0.32
N ILE A 44 8.24 10.95 -0.23
CA ILE A 44 8.68 10.15 -1.38
C ILE A 44 7.52 9.87 -2.33
N HIS A 45 6.33 9.55 -1.80
CA HIS A 45 5.14 9.30 -2.61
C HIS A 45 4.69 10.56 -3.35
N ILE A 46 4.65 11.68 -2.65
CA ILE A 46 4.28 12.98 -3.23
C ILE A 46 5.26 13.35 -4.35
N LEU A 47 6.57 13.19 -4.11
CA LEU A 47 7.60 13.43 -5.11
C LEU A 47 7.45 12.51 -6.33
N ALA A 48 7.12 11.24 -6.12
CA ALA A 48 6.86 10.30 -7.22
C ALA A 48 5.67 10.75 -8.08
N LEU A 49 4.57 11.18 -7.47
CA LEU A 49 3.40 11.70 -8.19
C LEU A 49 3.72 12.99 -8.96
N VAL A 50 4.49 13.90 -8.37
CA VAL A 50 4.97 15.12 -9.04
C VAL A 50 5.82 14.76 -10.25
N ASN A 51 6.73 13.79 -10.12
CA ASN A 51 7.57 13.33 -11.23
C ASN A 51 6.74 12.75 -12.38
N VAL A 52 5.70 11.97 -12.09
CA VAL A 52 4.76 11.47 -13.11
C VAL A 52 4.05 12.62 -13.82
N LYS A 53 3.60 13.64 -13.07
CA LYS A 53 2.96 14.83 -13.67
C LYS A 53 3.91 15.64 -14.57
N LEU A 54 5.18 15.74 -14.18
CA LEU A 54 6.18 16.45 -14.98
C LEU A 54 6.58 15.66 -16.22
N SER A 55 6.74 14.34 -16.09
CA SER A 55 7.09 13.49 -17.23
C SER A 55 5.97 13.46 -18.26
N THR A 56 4.70 13.38 -17.85
CA THR A 56 3.54 13.38 -18.76
C THR A 56 3.36 14.67 -19.56
N ARG A 57 3.85 15.83 -19.08
CA ARG A 57 3.86 17.06 -19.88
C ARG A 57 4.71 16.96 -21.15
N MET A 58 5.70 16.06 -21.19
CA MET A 58 6.51 15.80 -22.38
C MET A 58 5.82 14.89 -23.42
N TRP A 59 4.68 14.27 -23.07
CA TRP A 59 3.96 13.34 -23.96
C TRP A 59 2.87 14.02 -24.78
N VAL A 60 2.53 15.26 -24.44
CA VAL A 60 1.47 16.05 -25.09
C VAL A 60 2.04 17.20 -25.96
N GLY A 61 3.35 17.16 -26.23
CA GLY A 61 4.07 18.11 -27.08
C GLY A 61 4.37 17.53 -28.45
#